data_AF-A0AAP0C2V9-F1
#
_entry.id   AF-A0AAP0C2V9-F1
#
_cell.length_a   1.000
_cell.length_b   1.000
_cell.length_c   1.000
_cell.angle_alpha   90.00
_cell.angle_beta   90.00
_cell.angle_gamma   90.00
#
_symmetry.space_group_name_H-M   'P 1'
#
loop_
_entity.id
_entity.type
_entity.pdbx_description
1 polymer ?
#
loop_
_entity_poly.entity_id
_entity_poly.type
_entity_poly.pdbx_seq_one_letter_code
_entity_poly.pdbx_strand_id
1 'polypeptide(L)' 'MDVMRDGFLPKSSDLSRYLTENCSKGRWKEATELLDLTLDKGILLNSSCCCSLLNHFCKNGLLDLAIGLHKRVRGLG' A
#
# COMPACT_ATOMS: atom_id res chain seq x y z
N MET A 1 -5.42 20.35 -2.54
CA MET A 1 -4.51 19.48 -3.32
C MET A 1 -5.38 18.71 -4.29
N ASP A 2 -5.63 19.32 -5.43
CA ASP A 2 -6.39 18.77 -6.54
C ASP A 2 -5.59 17.62 -7.19
N VAL A 3 -5.91 16.39 -6.83
CA VAL A 3 -5.43 15.20 -7.55
C VAL A 3 -6.64 14.33 -7.83
N MET A 4 -7.41 14.73 -8.84
CA MET A 4 -8.49 13.94 -9.47
C MET A 4 -8.98 14.75 -10.67
N ARG A 5 -8.11 14.92 -11.66
CA ARG A 5 -8.57 15.15 -13.03
C ARG A 5 -7.76 14.26 -13.94
N ASP A 6 -8.50 13.63 -14.84
CA ASP A 6 -8.09 12.70 -15.88
C ASP A 6 -8.08 11.23 -15.47
N GLY A 7 -8.84 10.43 -16.23
CA GLY A 7 -9.05 8.99 -16.09
C GLY A 7 -7.81 8.17 -16.43
N PHE A 8 -6.68 8.53 -15.84
CA PHE A 8 -5.44 7.79 -15.95
C PHE A 8 -5.50 6.63 -14.95
N LEU A 9 -5.44 5.39 -15.43
CA LEU A 9 -5.13 4.26 -14.54
C LEU A 9 -3.81 4.63 -13.83
N PRO A 10 -3.82 4.86 -12.50
CA PRO A 10 -2.61 5.25 -11.82
C PRO A 10 -1.60 4.11 -11.99
N LYS A 11 -0.46 4.44 -12.60
CA LYS A 11 0.63 3.48 -12.77
C LYS A 11 1.11 3.02 -11.39
N SER A 12 1.78 1.86 -11.33
CA SER A 12 2.32 1.33 -10.07
C SER A 12 3.16 2.36 -9.29
N SER A 13 3.88 3.22 -10.01
CA SER A 13 4.67 4.33 -9.45
C SER A 13 3.83 5.40 -8.75
N ASP A 14 2.67 5.76 -9.29
CA ASP A 14 1.79 6.76 -8.69
C ASP A 14 1.10 6.23 -7.45
N LEU A 15 0.64 4.97 -7.50
CA LEU A 15 0.07 4.28 -6.34
C LEU A 15 1.10 4.13 -5.23
N SER A 16 2.33 3.71 -5.56
CA SER A 16 3.46 3.64 -4.63
C SER A 16 3.73 4.98 -3.96
N ARG A 17 3.81 6.08 -4.73
CA ARG A 17 4.05 7.42 -4.19
C ARG A 17 2.93 7.85 -3.26
N TYR A 18 1.68 7.65 -3.67
CA TYR A 18 0.52 7.99 -2.85
C TYR A 18 0.48 7.16 -1.56
N LEU A 19 0.78 5.86 -1.64
CA LEU A 19 0.86 4.99 -0.46
C LEU A 19 1.97 5.45 0.50
N THR A 20 3.15 5.77 -0.04
CA THR A 20 4.28 6.32 0.74
C THR A 20 3.85 7.56 1.50
N GLU A 21 3.25 8.51 0.79
CA GLU A 21 2.84 9.79 1.36
C GLU A 21 1.78 9.60 2.46
N ASN A 22 0.81 8.71 2.24
CA ASN A 22 -0.20 8.40 3.26
C ASN A 22 0.41 7.69 4.49
N CYS A 23 1.34 6.75 4.29
CA CYS A 23 2.07 6.12 5.39
C CYS A 23 2.86 7.15 6.20
N SER A 24 3.59 8.05 5.54
CA SER A 24 4.33 9.14 6.19
C SER A 24 3.44 10.12 6.94
N LYS A 25 2.21 10.32 6.47
CA LYS A 25 1.20 11.18 7.12
C LYS A 25 0.35 10.44 8.16
N GLY A 26 0.60 9.16 8.41
CA GLY A 26 -0.19 8.34 9.34
C GLY A 26 -1.63 8.09 8.89
N ARG A 27 -1.94 8.30 7.60
CA ARG A 27 -3.26 8.05 7.01
C ARG A 27 -3.39 6.59 6.62
N TRP A 28 -3.48 5.74 7.64
CA TRP A 28 -3.45 4.28 7.50
C TRP A 28 -4.68 3.73 6.80
N LYS A 29 -5.85 4.36 6.96
CA LYS A 29 -7.09 3.93 6.31
C LYS A 29 -6.99 4.04 4.80
N GLU A 30 -6.65 5.22 4.30
CA GLU A 30 -6.43 5.46 2.87
C GLU A 30 -5.30 4.61 2.32
N ALA A 31 -4.20 4.44 3.08
CA ALA A 31 -3.11 3.55 2.68
C ALA A 31 -3.56 2.08 2.58
N THR A 32 -4.46 1.62 3.46
CA THR A 32 -4.97 0.25 3.45
C THR A 32 -5.94 0.03 2.30
N GLU A 33 -6.83 0.97 2.00
CA GLU A 33 -7.73 0.89 0.84
C GLU A 33 -6.95 0.86 -0.48
N LEU A 34 -5.91 1.69 -0.60
CA LEU A 34 -5.05 1.70 -1.78
C LEU A 34 -4.24 0.40 -1.89
N LEU A 35 -3.79 -0.14 -0.75
CA LEU A 35 -3.13 -1.43 -0.70
C LEU A 35 -4.08 -2.48 -1.27
N ASP A 36 -5.32 -2.58 -0.80
CA ASP A 36 -6.28 -3.58 -1.25
C ASP A 36 -6.56 -3.51 -2.77
N LEU A 37 -6.64 -2.30 -3.33
CA LEU A 37 -6.71 -2.09 -4.78
C LEU A 37 -5.48 -2.60 -5.53
N THR A 38 -4.28 -2.37 -5.00
CA THR A 38 -3.04 -2.88 -5.61
C THR A 38 -2.92 -4.39 -5.45
N LEU A 39 -3.46 -4.92 -4.35
CA LEU A 39 -3.53 -6.34 -4.05
C LEU A 39 -4.46 -7.05 -5.05
N ASP A 40 -5.63 -6.50 -5.32
CA ASP A 40 -6.59 -7.00 -6.31
C ASP A 40 -6.01 -6.99 -7.73
N LYS A 41 -5.32 -5.89 -8.08
CA LYS A 41 -4.71 -5.71 -9.41
C LYS A 41 -3.36 -6.41 -9.60
N GLY A 42 -2.82 -7.07 -8.58
CA GLY A 42 -1.49 -7.71 -8.64
C GLY A 42 -0.33 -6.72 -8.83
N ILE A 43 -0.52 -5.45 -8.45
CA ILE A 43 0.46 -4.39 -8.63
C ILE A 43 1.51 -4.46 -7.51
N LEU A 44 2.78 -4.41 -7.91
CA LEU A 44 3.89 -4.33 -6.97
C LEU A 44 4.04 -2.91 -6.40
N LEU A 45 4.05 -2.81 -5.08
CA LEU A 45 4.33 -1.58 -4.36
C LEU A 45 5.77 -1.55 -3.85
N ASN A 46 6.27 -0.36 -3.55
CA ASN A 46 7.62 -0.17 -3.06
C ASN A 46 7.80 -0.78 -1.66
N SER A 47 8.94 -1.44 -1.43
CA SER A 47 9.24 -2.18 -0.20
C SER A 47 9.15 -1.31 1.05
N SER A 48 9.54 -0.04 0.97
CA SER A 48 9.56 0.89 2.11
C SER A 48 8.15 1.14 2.68
N CYS A 49 7.16 1.27 1.81
CA CYS A 49 5.78 1.50 2.19
C CYS A 49 5.15 0.23 2.74
N CYS A 50 5.43 -0.91 2.10
CA CYS A 50 4.99 -2.22 2.56
C CYS A 50 5.52 -2.50 3.97
N CYS A 51 6.79 -2.22 4.26
CA CYS A 51 7.34 -2.37 5.62
C CYS A 51 6.61 -1.50 6.66
N SER A 52 6.29 -0.25 6.30
CA SER A 52 5.55 0.66 7.18
C SER A 52 4.14 0.14 7.50
N LEU A 53 3.40 -0.32 6.48
CA LEU A 53 2.08 -0.91 6.63
C LEU A 53 2.11 -2.21 7.40
N LEU A 54 3.09 -3.07 7.14
CA LEU A 54 3.24 -4.35 7.83
C LEU A 54 3.50 -4.13 9.32
N ASN A 55 4.35 -3.18 9.67
CA ASN A 55 4.56 -2.77 11.07
C ASN A 55 3.28 -2.19 11.69
N HIS A 56 2.53 -1.36 10.96
CA HIS A 56 1.24 -0.84 11.44
C HIS A 56 0.24 -1.98 11.69
N PHE A 57 0.08 -2.91 10.74
CA PHE A 57 -0.83 -4.04 10.88
C PHE A 57 -0.46 -4.93 12.06
N CYS A 58 0.82 -5.27 12.22
CA CYS A 58 1.29 -6.04 13.38
C CYS A 58 0.98 -5.35 14.71
N LYS A 59 1.19 -4.02 14.80
CA LYS A 59 0.91 -3.25 16.02
C LYS A 59 -0.58 -3.15 16.35
N ASN A 60 -1.45 -3.21 15.35
CA ASN A 60 -2.90 -3.14 15.54
C ASN A 60 -3.57 -4.53 15.60
N GLY A 61 -2.79 -5.61 15.60
CA GLY A 61 -3.34 -6.98 15.63
C GLY A 61 -4.01 -7.40 14.32
N LEU A 62 -3.79 -6.68 13.22
CA LEU A 62 -4.34 -6.96 11.89
C LEU A 62 -3.48 -8.02 11.17
N LEU A 63 -3.38 -9.21 11.76
CA LEU A 63 -2.45 -10.26 11.33
C LEU A 63 -2.76 -10.78 9.93
N ASP A 64 -4.02 -10.90 9.53
CA ASP A 64 -4.40 -11.36 8.19
C ASP A 64 -3.85 -10.44 7.09
N LEU A 65 -3.99 -9.12 7.27
CA LEU A 65 -3.45 -8.11 6.36
C LEU A 65 -1.92 -8.13 6.36
N ALA A 66 -1.30 -8.26 7.53
CA ALA A 66 0.15 -8.35 7.66
C ALA A 66 0.72 -9.57 6.91
N ILE A 67 0.09 -10.73 7.05
CA ILE A 67 0.49 -11.97 6.39
C ILE A 67 0.29 -11.86 4.87
N GLY A 68 -0.85 -11.34 4.42
CA GLY A 68 -1.14 -11.11 3.01
C GLY A 68 -0.09 -10.20 2.36
N LEU A 69 0.29 -9.12 3.04
CA LEU A 69 1.33 -8.21 2.59
C LEU A 69 2.73 -8.86 2.61
N HIS A 70 3.08 -9.56 3.69
CA HIS A 70 4.36 -10.26 3.81
C HIS A 70 4.57 -11.24 2.65
N LYS A 71 3.55 -12.05 2.33
CA LYS A 71 3.61 -13.04 1.25
C LYS A 71 3.95 -12.40 -0.11
N ARG A 72 3.47 -11.19 -0.38
CA ARG A 72 3.78 -10.48 -1.63
C ARG A 72 5.16 -9.88 -1.66
N VAL A 73 5.58 -9.27 -0.56
CA VAL A 73 6.94 -8.70 -0.47
C VAL A 73 7.99 -9.81 -0.59
N ARG A 74 7.71 -10.99 -0.04
CA ARG A 74 8.63 -12.14 -0.05
C ARG A 74 8.48 -13.04 -1.28
N GLY A 75 7.33 -13.02 -1.96
CA GLY A 75 7.09 -13.77 -3.21
C GLY A 75 7.77 -13.19 -4.44
N LEU A 76 8.59 -12.15 -4.28
CA LEU A 76 9.42 -11.50 -5.31
C LEU A 76 10.88 -11.97 -5.33
N GLY A 77 11.21 -13.01 -4.55
CA GLY A 77 12.53 -13.64 -4.52
C GLY A 77 12.64 -14.80 -5.48
#